data_AF-E3KSH9-F1
#
_entry.id   AF-E3KSH9-F1
#
_cell.length_a   1.000
_cell.length_b   1.000
_cell.length_c   1.000
_cell.angle_alpha   90.00
_cell.angle_beta   90.00
_cell.angle_gamma   90.00
#
_symmetry.space_group_name_H-M   'P 1'
#
loop_
_entity.id
_entity.type
_entity.pdbx_description
1 polymer ?
#
loop_
_entity_poly.entity_id
_entity_poly.type
_entity_poly.pdbx_seq_one_letter_code
_entity_poly.pdbx_strand_id
1 'polypeptide(L)'
;MDESIRPEAAQAVDLLDRHDRACEDKGYRRVLKKQNEKWRYVNTESKVLSLREMVSRELGLNVSVSHPRLWYLRITDSSAPMKNFGTPPVPRPDSQGRLPDDEDAARLKQLMYELDRLSRPT
;
A
#
# COMPACT_ATOMS: atom_id res chain seq x y z
N MET A 1 26.91 -30.22 13.09
CA MET A 1 26.42 -29.84 11.76
C MET A 1 27.02 -28.47 11.51
N ASP A 2 27.85 -28.32 10.49
CA ASP A 2 28.41 -27.02 10.14
C ASP A 2 27.27 -26.20 9.51
N GLU A 3 26.56 -25.46 10.34
CA GLU A 3 25.47 -24.57 9.92
C GLU A 3 26.09 -23.34 9.25
N SER A 4 26.68 -23.58 8.08
CA SER A 4 27.10 -22.52 7.19
C SER A 4 25.88 -21.65 6.90
N ILE A 5 25.97 -20.38 7.28
CA ILE A 5 24.97 -19.36 6.95
C ILE A 5 24.74 -19.42 5.44
N ARG A 6 23.49 -19.52 5.02
CA ARG A 6 23.12 -19.53 3.60
C ARG A 6 23.68 -18.27 2.93
N PRO A 7 24.19 -18.37 1.68
CA PRO A 7 24.83 -17.22 1.01
C PRO A 7 23.89 -16.00 0.93
N GLU A 8 22.57 -16.23 0.84
CA GLU A 8 21.55 -15.19 0.84
C GLU A 8 21.48 -14.44 2.18
N ALA A 9 21.65 -15.14 3.30
CA ALA A 9 21.66 -14.51 4.62
C ALA A 9 22.92 -13.67 4.83
N ALA A 10 24.08 -14.13 4.35
CA ALA A 10 25.31 -13.33 4.35
C ALA A 10 25.16 -12.05 3.48
N GLN A 11 24.56 -12.18 2.30
CA GLN A 11 24.26 -11.02 1.44
C GLN A 11 23.26 -10.07 2.09
N ALA A 12 22.24 -10.59 2.78
CA ALA A 12 21.27 -9.78 3.49
C ALA A 12 21.90 -9.02 4.67
N VAL A 13 22.83 -9.62 5.40
CA VAL A 13 23.60 -8.94 6.46
C VAL A 13 24.41 -7.78 5.87
N ASP A 14 25.14 -7.99 4.78
CA ASP A 14 25.89 -6.93 4.10
C ASP A 14 24.98 -5.79 3.61
N LEU A 15 23.82 -6.14 3.06
CA LEU A 15 22.84 -5.14 2.62
C LEU A 15 22.30 -4.30 3.80
N LEU A 16 22.05 -4.93 4.95
CA LEU A 16 21.59 -4.26 6.16
C LEU A 16 22.66 -3.31 6.71
N ASP A 17 23.92 -3.74 6.79
CA ASP A 17 25.04 -2.90 7.22
C ASP A 17 25.26 -1.70 6.28
N ARG A 18 25.22 -1.92 4.96
CA ARG A 18 25.28 -0.83 3.98
C ARG A 18 24.12 0.16 4.14
N HIS A 19 22.91 -0.33 4.41
CA HIS A 19 21.76 0.52 4.66
C HIS A 19 21.94 1.36 5.94
N ASP A 20 22.42 0.76 7.03
CA ASP A 20 22.66 1.45 8.29
C ASP A 20 23.70 2.56 8.14
N ARG A 21 24.81 2.29 7.43
CA ARG A 21 25.82 3.33 7.10
C ARG A 21 25.24 4.43 6.21
N ALA A 22 24.46 4.07 5.20
CA ALA A 22 23.84 5.05 4.31
C ALA A 22 22.84 5.97 5.05
N CYS A 23 22.19 5.48 6.10
CA CYS A 23 21.28 6.28 6.93
C CYS A 23 21.99 7.43 7.69
N GLU A 24 23.31 7.38 7.86
CA GLU A 24 24.07 8.51 8.41
C GLU A 24 24.06 9.72 7.46
N ASP A 25 24.08 9.45 6.14
CA ASP A 25 24.04 10.48 5.11
C ASP A 25 22.69 11.22 5.06
N LYS A 26 22.76 12.55 5.02
CA LYS A 26 21.58 13.42 4.96
C LYS A 26 20.91 13.40 3.58
N GLY A 27 21.66 13.11 2.52
CA GLY A 27 21.13 12.99 1.16
C GLY A 27 20.28 11.74 1.02
N TYR A 28 20.83 10.60 1.43
CA TYR A 28 20.16 9.30 1.43
C TYR A 28 18.86 9.32 2.24
N ARG A 29 18.88 9.87 3.47
CA ARG A 29 17.65 10.04 4.27
C ARG A 29 16.57 10.87 3.58
N ARG A 30 16.95 11.94 2.86
CA ARG A 30 16.01 12.76 2.09
C ARG A 30 15.39 11.97 0.93
N VAL A 31 16.19 11.18 0.23
CA VAL A 31 15.70 10.30 -0.84
C VAL A 31 14.72 9.26 -0.28
N LEU A 32 15.06 8.62 0.84
CA LEU A 32 14.18 7.66 1.51
C LEU A 32 12.86 8.29 1.94
N LYS A 33 12.87 9.50 2.50
CA LYS A 33 11.65 10.22 2.87
C LYS A 33 10.75 10.46 1.67
N LYS A 34 11.31 10.97 0.56
CA LYS A 34 10.56 11.20 -0.69
C LYS A 34 10.02 9.90 -1.28
N GLN A 35 10.78 8.81 -1.20
CA GLN A 35 10.32 7.50 -1.62
C GLN A 35 9.15 7.05 -0.74
N ASN A 36 9.25 7.19 0.59
CA ASN A 36 8.20 6.80 1.52
C ASN A 36 6.86 7.52 1.22
N GLU A 37 6.90 8.82 0.91
CA GLU A 37 5.71 9.59 0.51
C GLU A 37 5.00 9.05 -0.75
N LYS A 38 5.75 8.44 -1.69
CA LYS A 38 5.19 7.87 -2.93
C LYS A 38 4.59 6.47 -2.71
N TRP A 39 5.05 5.72 -1.72
CA TRP A 39 4.68 4.32 -1.54
C TRP A 39 3.57 4.18 -0.51
N ARG A 40 2.36 3.79 -0.96
CA ARG A 40 1.15 3.90 -0.14
C ARG A 40 0.96 2.81 0.92
N TYR A 41 1.70 1.70 0.85
CA TYR A 41 1.43 0.50 1.68
C TYR A 41 2.65 -0.28 2.17
N VAL A 42 3.86 0.06 1.70
CA VAL A 42 5.13 -0.56 2.11
C VAL A 42 6.25 0.45 1.85
N ASN A 43 7.11 0.69 2.83
CA ASN A 43 8.26 1.58 2.69
C ASN A 43 9.59 0.85 2.91
N THR A 44 10.70 1.53 2.65
CA THR A 44 12.04 0.92 2.78
C THR A 44 12.32 0.46 4.22
N GLU A 45 11.93 1.24 5.22
CA GLU A 45 12.07 0.89 6.63
C GLU A 45 11.37 -0.44 6.98
N SER A 46 10.12 -0.59 6.54
CA SER A 46 9.34 -1.81 6.78
C SER A 46 9.91 -3.05 6.10
N LYS A 47 10.57 -2.88 4.94
CA LYS A 47 11.28 -3.97 4.24
C LYS A 47 12.55 -4.36 4.98
N VAL A 48 13.29 -3.37 5.47
CA VAL A 48 14.52 -3.57 6.25
C VAL A 48 14.23 -4.30 7.56
N LEU A 49 13.15 -3.95 8.27
CA LEU A 49 12.72 -4.65 9.49
C LEU A 49 12.37 -6.11 9.22
N SER A 50 11.59 -6.37 8.17
CA SER A 50 11.26 -7.74 7.75
C SER A 50 12.52 -8.54 7.37
N LEU A 51 13.46 -7.92 6.65
CA LEU A 51 14.73 -8.55 6.30
C LEU A 51 15.59 -8.87 7.53
N ARG A 52 15.61 -7.97 8.54
CA ARG A 52 16.29 -8.23 9.83
C ARG A 52 15.71 -9.45 10.54
N GLU A 53 14.39 -9.60 10.56
CA GLU A 53 13.73 -10.79 11.13
C GLU A 53 14.10 -12.06 10.35
N MET A 54 14.13 -12.00 9.02
CA MET A 54 14.53 -13.14 8.17
C MET A 54 15.97 -13.57 8.47
N VAL A 55 16.90 -12.62 8.51
CA VAL A 55 18.32 -12.90 8.84
C VAL A 55 18.44 -13.46 10.26
N SER A 56 17.75 -12.86 11.22
CA SER A 56 17.76 -13.32 12.62
C SER A 56 17.28 -14.77 12.75
N ARG A 57 16.24 -15.15 11.99
CA ARG A 57 15.75 -16.53 11.94
C ARG A 57 16.77 -17.49 11.33
N GLU A 58 17.43 -17.10 10.25
CA GLU A 58 18.49 -17.90 9.61
C GLU A 58 19.73 -18.06 10.53
N LEU A 59 19.97 -17.10 11.44
CA LEU A 59 21.00 -17.18 12.48
C LEU A 59 20.56 -18.01 13.71
N GLY A 60 19.40 -18.68 13.66
CA GLY A 60 18.90 -19.54 14.72
C GLY A 60 18.19 -18.81 15.87
N LEU A 61 17.91 -17.51 15.74
CA LEU A 61 17.12 -16.79 16.74
C LEU A 61 15.63 -17.16 16.62
N ASN A 62 14.97 -17.32 17.76
CA ASN A 62 13.55 -17.60 17.81
C ASN A 62 12.72 -16.32 17.58
N VAL A 63 12.60 -15.92 16.31
CA VAL A 63 11.82 -14.76 15.87
C VAL A 63 10.81 -15.14 14.80
N SER A 64 9.65 -14.48 14.84
CA SER A 64 8.66 -14.55 13.75
C SER A 64 9.00 -13.51 12.67
N VAL A 65 8.85 -13.89 11.41
CA VAL A 65 9.06 -12.96 10.29
C VAL A 65 7.73 -12.32 9.95
N SER A 66 7.63 -11.02 10.17
CA SER A 66 6.46 -10.22 9.81
C SER A 66 6.60 -9.73 8.37
N HIS A 67 5.50 -9.74 7.62
CA HIS A 67 5.47 -9.19 6.26
C HIS A 67 5.73 -7.65 6.30
N PRO A 68 6.46 -7.06 5.32
CA PRO A 68 6.76 -5.62 5.30
C PRO A 68 5.50 -4.74 5.42
N ARG A 69 4.37 -5.16 4.86
CA ARG A 69 3.09 -4.44 5.02
C ARG A 69 2.62 -4.36 6.48
N LEU A 70 2.82 -5.41 7.28
CA LEU A 70 2.48 -5.39 8.70
C LEU A 70 3.42 -4.46 9.47
N TRP A 71 4.71 -4.48 9.13
CA TRP A 71 5.66 -3.52 9.68
C TRP A 71 5.30 -2.08 9.32
N TYR A 72 4.97 -1.82 8.05
CA TYR A 72 4.53 -0.51 7.60
C TYR A 72 3.34 -0.02 8.43
N LEU A 73 2.30 -0.84 8.58
CA LEU A 73 1.15 -0.51 9.44
C LEU A 73 1.60 -0.19 10.87
N ARG A 74 2.42 -1.04 11.50
CA ARG A 74 2.94 -0.81 12.87
C ARG A 74 3.76 0.47 13.01
N ILE A 75 4.58 0.81 12.02
CA ILE A 75 5.42 2.03 12.03
C ILE A 75 4.53 3.27 11.89
N THR A 76 3.53 3.22 11.00
CA THR A 76 2.65 4.36 10.72
C THR A 76 1.52 4.51 11.73
N ASP A 77 1.09 3.42 12.36
CA ASP A 77 0.03 3.39 13.37
C ASP A 77 0.57 3.79 14.74
N SER A 78 0.83 5.10 14.91
CA SER A 78 1.12 5.66 16.22
C SER A 78 -0.12 5.83 17.11
N SER A 79 -1.34 5.91 16.57
CA SER A 79 -2.60 5.88 17.35
C SER A 79 -3.86 6.01 16.46
N ALA A 80 -3.81 5.55 15.20
CA ALA A 80 -4.93 5.67 14.28
C ALA A 80 -5.51 4.31 13.89
N PRO A 81 -5.81 3.37 14.82
CA PRO A 81 -6.86 2.44 14.47
C PRO A 81 -8.03 3.35 14.09
N MET A 82 -8.44 3.28 12.82
CA MET A 82 -9.61 3.92 12.23
C MET A 82 -10.17 5.00 13.15
N LYS A 83 -9.96 6.29 12.86
CA LYS A 83 -10.89 7.30 13.38
C LYS A 83 -12.28 6.79 12.98
N ASN A 84 -12.90 6.04 13.89
CA ASN A 84 -14.20 5.45 13.70
C ASN A 84 -15.04 6.70 13.81
N PHE A 85 -15.35 7.31 12.67
CA PHE A 85 -16.27 8.44 12.59
C PHE A 85 -17.71 7.99 12.93
N GLY A 86 -17.85 6.95 13.76
CA GLY A 86 -19.04 6.16 13.95
C GLY A 86 -19.46 5.44 12.68
N THR A 87 -20.68 4.90 12.74
CA THR A 87 -21.47 4.62 11.54
C THR A 87 -21.72 5.96 10.84
N PRO A 88 -21.43 6.11 9.53
CA PRO A 88 -21.82 7.31 8.80
C PRO A 88 -23.32 7.56 8.99
N PRO A 89 -23.75 8.83 9.11
CA PRO A 89 -25.16 9.15 9.31
C PRO A 89 -26.02 8.54 8.19
N VAL A 90 -27.27 8.21 8.50
CA VAL A 90 -28.24 7.71 7.51
C VAL A 90 -28.24 8.68 6.32
N PRO A 91 -27.99 8.19 5.09
CA PRO A 91 -28.03 9.02 3.90
C PRO A 91 -29.37 9.76 3.83
N ARG A 92 -29.34 11.04 3.48
CA ARG A 92 -30.58 11.81 3.32
C ARG A 92 -31.44 11.17 2.21
N PRO A 93 -32.78 11.25 2.27
CA PRO A 93 -33.66 10.62 1.27
C PRO A 93 -33.34 11.02 -0.19
N ASP A 94 -32.78 12.21 -0.39
CA ASP A 94 -32.36 12.78 -1.68
C ASP A 94 -30.95 12.32 -2.14
N SER A 95 -30.20 11.62 -1.28
CA SER A 95 -28.81 11.21 -1.57
C SER A 95 -28.69 9.90 -2.35
N GLN A 96 -29.79 9.18 -2.58
CA GLN A 96 -29.80 7.97 -3.43
C GLN A 96 -29.80 8.26 -4.93
N GLY A 97 -29.68 9.53 -5.33
CA GLY A 97 -29.87 9.95 -6.70
C GLY A 97 -31.36 9.90 -7.05
N ARG A 98 -31.84 10.93 -7.75
CA ARG A 98 -33.19 10.90 -8.32
C ARG A 98 -33.18 9.83 -9.42
N LEU A 99 -34.07 8.85 -9.34
CA LEU A 99 -34.31 7.98 -10.48
C LEU A 99 -34.71 8.88 -11.67
N PRO A 100 -34.21 8.64 -12.89
CA PRO A 100 -34.60 9.42 -14.05
C PRO A 100 -36.12 9.44 -14.15
N ASP A 101 -36.73 10.63 -14.24
CA ASP A 101 -38.17 10.71 -14.49
C ASP A 101 -38.46 10.18 -15.91
N ASP A 102 -39.73 9.95 -16.25
CA ASP A 102 -40.11 9.43 -17.57
C ASP A 102 -39.57 10.28 -18.74
N GLU A 103 -39.43 11.59 -18.55
CA GLU A 103 -38.83 12.50 -19.52
C GLU A 103 -37.31 12.28 -19.68
N ASP A 104 -36.60 12.05 -18.57
CA ASP A 104 -35.17 11.77 -18.59
C ASP A 104 -34.91 10.41 -19.27
N ALA A 105 -35.75 9.41 -18.99
CA ALA A 105 -35.70 8.11 -19.63
C ALA A 105 -35.97 8.20 -21.15
N ALA A 106 -36.91 9.04 -21.57
CA ALA A 106 -37.20 9.28 -22.98
C ALA A 106 -36.01 9.95 -23.70
N ARG A 107 -35.41 10.98 -23.10
CA ARG A 107 -34.20 11.63 -23.63
C ARG A 107 -33.03 10.66 -23.73
N LEU A 108 -32.85 9.80 -22.74
CA LEU A 108 -31.74 8.84 -22.71
C LEU A 108 -31.90 7.77 -23.80
N LYS A 109 -33.13 7.27 -24.02
CA LYS A 109 -33.44 6.37 -25.16
C LYS A 109 -33.18 7.04 -26.50
N GLN A 110 -33.52 8.32 -26.65
CA GLN A 110 -33.29 9.04 -27.90
C GLN A 110 -31.79 9.26 -28.16
N LEU A 111 -31.01 9.60 -27.13
CA LEU A 111 -29.55 9.71 -27.23
C LEU A 111 -28.88 8.37 -27.57
N MET A 112 -29.35 7.27 -26.98
CA MET A 112 -28.86 5.93 -27.31
C MET A 112 -29.15 5.56 -28.77
N TYR A 113 -30.32 5.91 -29.29
CA TYR A 113 -30.68 5.67 -30.68
C TYR A 113 -29.80 6.47 -31.65
N GLU A 114 -29.54 7.74 -31.37
CA GLU A 114 -28.66 8.57 -32.20
C GLU A 114 -27.20 8.08 -32.16
N LEU A 115 -26.70 7.63 -31.00
CA LEU A 115 -25.38 7.05 -30.89
C LEU A 115 -25.25 5.73 -31.67
N ASP A 116 -26.24 4.86 -31.61
CA ASP A 116 -26.23 3.59 -32.35
C ASP A 116 -26.27 3.84 -33.87
N ARG A 117 -27.00 4.87 -34.30
CA ARG A 117 -27.07 5.30 -35.70
C ARG A 117 -25.74 5.86 -36.21
N LEU A 118 -25.01 6.62 -35.39
CA LEU A 118 -23.68 7.16 -35.73
C LEU A 118 -22.58 6.09 -35.70
N SER A 119 -22.81 4.99 -34.98
CA SER A 119 -21.81 3.93 -34.79
C SER A 119 -21.88 2.81 -35.84
N ARG A 120 -22.85 2.85 -36.77
CA ARG A 120 -22.93 1.91 -37.89
C ARG A 120 -22.17 2.46 -39.10
N PRO A 121 -21.15 1.75 -39.64
CA PRO A 121 -20.47 2.18 -40.86
C PRO A 121 -21.39 1.99 -42.07
N THR A 122 -21.40 2.99 -42.96
CA THR A 122 -22.01 2.92 -44.31
C THR A 122 -21.30 1.94 -45.21
#